data_AF-A0A7R9WF20-F1
#
_entry.id   AF-A0A7R9WF20-F1
#
_cell.length_a   1.000
_cell.length_b   1.000
_cell.length_c   1.000
_cell.angle_alpha   90.00
_cell.angle_beta   90.00
_cell.angle_gamma   90.00
#
_symmetry.space_group_name_H-M   'P 1'
#
loop_
_entity.id
_entity.type
_entity.pdbx_description
1 polymer ?
#
loop_
_entity_poly.entity_id
_entity_poly.type
_entity_poly.pdbx_seq_one_letter_code
_entity_poly.pdbx_strand_id
1 'polypeptide(L)'
;MRHQGYWRYLPNSYYLETIQEFSKLAKDNQNIEVQVFSESDTSENFTEFENQGYKMVLDGSLEEVWRGVMSADVFIMSKSSFSYLPAVLNFHGVIVYHPFWHKPSPGFQMVNRTFQRAAANRLKVLQEKCPS
;
A
#
# COMPACT_ATOMS: atom_id res chain seq x y z
N MET A 1 -13.41 -19.23 20.78
CA MET A 1 -12.33 -19.13 19.77
C MET A 1 -11.88 -17.68 19.71
N ARG A 2 -10.63 -17.37 20.05
CA ARG A 2 -10.09 -16.01 19.92
C ARG A 2 -9.79 -15.78 18.44
N HIS A 3 -10.54 -14.92 17.76
CA HIS A 3 -10.08 -14.36 16.49
C HIS A 3 -8.77 -13.63 16.78
N GLN A 4 -7.64 -14.17 16.32
CA GLN A 4 -6.42 -13.37 16.21
C GLN A 4 -6.77 -12.25 15.22
N GLY A 5 -7.05 -11.05 15.74
CA GLY A 5 -7.41 -9.91 14.92
C GLY A 5 -6.30 -9.64 13.92
N TYR A 6 -6.55 -9.91 12.64
CA TYR A 6 -5.66 -9.47 11.58
C TYR A 6 -5.72 -7.95 11.53
N TRP A 7 -4.74 -7.30 12.14
CA TRP A 7 -4.56 -5.86 12.02
C TRP A 7 -4.35 -5.51 10.55
N ARG A 8 -5.33 -4.76 10.01
CA ARG A 8 -5.36 -4.35 8.60
C ARG A 8 -4.38 -3.22 8.31
N TYR A 9 -4.04 -2.43 9.32
CA TYR A 9 -3.18 -1.29 9.17
C TYR A 9 -1.75 -1.70 8.78
N LEU A 10 -1.18 -0.95 7.83
CA LEU A 10 0.23 -0.99 7.46
C LEU A 10 0.76 0.44 7.61
N PRO A 11 1.94 0.62 8.22
CA PRO A 11 2.45 1.94 8.52
C PRO A 11 2.95 2.69 7.28
N ASN A 12 3.03 4.01 7.32
CA ASN A 12 3.50 4.82 6.17
C ASN A 12 4.89 4.39 5.68
N SER A 13 5.80 4.12 6.64
CA SER A 13 7.13 3.54 6.37
C SER A 13 7.11 2.29 5.49
N TYR A 14 6.12 1.40 5.62
CA TYR A 14 6.01 0.21 4.76
C TYR A 14 5.78 0.60 3.30
N TYR A 15 4.89 1.57 3.05
CA TYR A 15 4.60 2.02 1.69
C TYR A 15 5.79 2.78 1.10
N LEU A 16 6.43 3.67 1.87
CA LEU A 16 7.63 4.40 1.44
C LEU A 16 8.77 3.47 1.05
N GLU A 17 9.07 2.49 1.90
CA GLU A 17 10.10 1.49 1.64
C GLU A 17 9.79 0.65 0.38
N THR A 18 8.52 0.26 0.22
CA THR A 18 8.07 -0.53 -0.94
C THR A 18 8.17 0.31 -2.23
N ILE A 19 7.73 1.58 -2.20
CA ILE A 19 7.87 2.50 -3.35
C ILE A 19 9.35 2.63 -3.73
N GLN A 20 10.24 2.85 -2.76
CA GLN A 20 11.68 2.97 -3.02
C GLN A 20 12.29 1.70 -3.63
N GLU A 21 11.85 0.50 -3.22
CA GLU A 21 12.32 -0.75 -3.81
C GLU A 21 11.91 -0.87 -5.27
N PHE A 22 10.62 -0.64 -5.57
CA PHE A 22 10.10 -0.77 -6.93
C PHE A 22 10.61 0.34 -7.85
N SER A 23 10.85 1.54 -7.35
CA SER A 23 11.46 2.64 -8.11
C SER A 23 12.87 2.32 -8.60
N LYS A 24 13.62 1.42 -7.93
CA LYS A 24 14.94 0.96 -8.39
C LYS A 24 14.87 0.07 -9.63
N LEU A 25 13.69 -0.46 -9.95
CA LEU A 25 13.47 -1.31 -11.13
C LEU A 25 13.15 -0.46 -12.38
N ALA A 26 12.85 0.82 -12.20
CA ALA A 26 12.63 1.73 -13.31
C ALA A 26 13.92 1.92 -14.11
N LYS A 27 13.78 2.06 -15.43
CA LYS A 27 14.92 2.32 -16.31
C LYS A 27 15.44 3.74 -16.10
N ASP A 28 16.72 3.95 -16.39
CA ASP A 28 17.31 5.28 -16.43
C ASP A 28 16.47 6.21 -17.32
N ASN A 29 16.12 7.39 -16.79
CA ASN A 29 15.25 8.40 -17.40
C ASN A 29 13.75 8.09 -17.49
N GLN A 30 13.26 7.03 -16.86
CA GLN A 30 11.82 6.82 -16.71
C GLN A 30 11.28 7.77 -15.63
N ASN A 31 10.31 8.61 -15.99
CA ASN A 31 9.61 9.44 -15.02
C ASN A 31 8.68 8.53 -14.19
N ILE A 32 8.81 8.58 -12.87
CA ILE A 32 7.97 7.80 -11.95
C ILE A 32 6.97 8.75 -11.31
N GLU A 33 5.70 8.58 -11.64
CA GLU A 33 4.61 9.26 -10.96
C GLU A 33 4.09 8.37 -9.84
N VAL A 34 3.99 8.91 -8.62
CA VAL A 34 3.44 8.21 -7.47
C VAL A 34 2.18 8.94 -7.00
N GLN A 35 1.07 8.20 -6.93
CA GLN A 35 -0.19 8.67 -6.36
C GLN A 35 -0.51 7.84 -5.11
N VAL A 36 -0.87 8.51 -4.02
CA VAL A 36 -1.26 7.89 -2.75
C VAL A 36 -2.73 8.16 -2.49
N PHE A 37 -3.52 7.09 -2.40
CA PHE A 37 -4.94 7.13 -2.08
C PHE A 37 -5.14 6.77 -0.60
N SER A 38 -5.77 7.66 0.16
CA SER A 38 -6.06 7.43 1.58
C SER A 38 -7.30 8.22 2.02
N GLU A 39 -7.78 7.95 3.23
CA GLU A 39 -8.70 8.83 3.95
C GLU A 39 -7.90 9.92 4.69
N SER A 40 -8.48 11.11 4.87
CA SER A 40 -7.87 12.20 5.65
C SER A 40 -7.87 11.92 7.15
N ASP A 41 -8.80 11.09 7.63
CA ASP A 41 -8.83 10.58 9.00
C ASP A 41 -7.89 9.38 9.16
N THR A 42 -6.71 9.63 9.73
CA THR A 42 -5.64 8.63 9.87
C THR A 42 -4.80 8.87 11.12
N SER A 43 -4.20 7.80 11.65
CA SER A 43 -3.29 7.86 12.80
C SER A 43 -1.88 8.35 12.46
N GLU A 44 -1.49 8.34 11.19
CA GLU A 44 -0.18 8.81 10.70
C GLU A 44 -0.37 9.97 9.70
N ASN A 45 0.45 11.02 9.81
CA ASN A 45 0.45 12.13 8.84
C ASN A 45 1.13 11.74 7.51
N PHE A 46 0.86 12.50 6.45
CA PHE A 46 1.38 12.21 5.10
C PHE A 46 2.60 13.05 4.70
N THR A 47 3.20 13.81 5.62
CA THR A 47 4.29 14.74 5.33
C THR A 47 5.49 14.05 4.65
N GLU A 48 5.77 12.80 4.98
CA GLU A 48 6.83 12.03 4.33
C GLU A 48 6.55 11.77 2.84
N PHE A 49 5.30 11.59 2.42
CA PHE A 49 4.92 11.41 1.01
C PHE A 49 4.89 12.76 0.28
N GLU A 50 4.36 13.81 0.92
CA GLU A 50 4.32 15.17 0.37
C GLU A 50 5.73 15.70 0.09
N ASN A 51 6.68 15.47 1.02
CA ASN A 51 8.08 15.86 0.84
C ASN A 51 8.77 15.15 -0.32
N GLN A 52 8.28 13.99 -0.74
CA GLN A 52 8.76 13.28 -1.94
C GLN A 52 8.11 13.79 -3.23
N GLY A 53 7.19 14.75 -3.13
CA GLY A 53 6.43 15.27 -4.26
C GLY A 53 5.35 14.31 -4.78
N TYR A 54 4.93 13.33 -3.97
CA TYR A 54 3.89 12.39 -4.39
C TYR A 54 2.53 13.08 -4.41
N LYS A 55 1.69 12.71 -5.38
CA LYS A 55 0.33 13.24 -5.46
C LYS A 55 -0.54 12.53 -4.43
N MET A 56 -1.06 13.30 -3.48
CA MET A 56 -2.02 12.82 -2.50
C MET A 56 -3.45 12.94 -3.04
N VAL A 57 -4.22 11.86 -2.94
CA VAL A 57 -5.67 11.83 -3.21
C VAL A 57 -6.35 11.38 -1.92
N LEU A 58 -6.71 12.35 -1.10
CA LEU A 58 -7.38 12.12 0.18
C LEU A 58 -8.90 12.20 -0.02
N ASP A 59 -9.62 11.25 0.60
CA ASP A 59 -11.09 11.16 0.54
C ASP A 59 -11.63 11.10 -0.91
N GLY A 60 -10.84 10.49 -1.81
CA GLY A 60 -11.18 10.33 -3.21
C GLY A 60 -12.44 9.47 -3.40
N SER A 61 -13.18 9.75 -4.47
CA SER A 61 -14.36 8.95 -4.80
C SER A 61 -13.98 7.49 -5.13
N LEU A 62 -14.92 6.56 -4.93
CA LEU A 62 -14.74 5.15 -5.30
C LEU A 62 -14.21 5.01 -6.74
N GLU A 63 -14.81 5.73 -7.67
CA GLU A 63 -14.46 5.69 -9.09
C GLU A 63 -13.03 6.19 -9.32
N GLU A 64 -12.64 7.30 -8.71
CA GLU A 64 -11.31 7.88 -8.84
C GLU A 64 -10.24 6.92 -8.32
N VAL A 65 -10.43 6.36 -7.12
CA VAL A 65 -9.49 5.41 -6.53
C VAL A 65 -9.39 4.17 -7.40
N TRP A 66 -10.52 3.57 -7.79
CA TRP A 66 -10.51 2.35 -8.59
C TRP A 66 -9.91 2.56 -9.97
N ARG A 67 -10.17 3.72 -10.60
CA ARG A 67 -9.54 4.08 -11.87
C ARG A 67 -8.02 4.15 -11.72
N GLY A 68 -7.53 4.82 -10.67
CA GLY A 68 -6.10 4.89 -10.37
C GLY A 68 -5.46 3.52 -10.16
N VAL A 69 -6.12 2.64 -9.38
CA VAL A 69 -5.65 1.27 -9.15
C VAL A 69 -5.61 0.45 -10.44
N MET A 70 -6.67 0.51 -11.23
CA MET A 70 -6.78 -0.28 -12.46
C MET A 70 -5.85 0.22 -13.55
N SER A 71 -5.47 1.51 -13.56
CA SER A 71 -4.56 2.08 -14.57
C SER A 71 -3.08 2.00 -14.20
N ALA A 72 -2.73 1.77 -12.94
CA ALA A 72 -1.35 1.82 -12.47
C ALA A 72 -0.47 0.72 -13.10
N ASP A 73 0.76 1.08 -13.47
CA ASP A 73 1.81 0.13 -13.89
C ASP A 73 2.30 -0.72 -12.71
N VAL A 74 2.28 -0.14 -11.50
CA VAL A 74 2.59 -0.82 -10.24
C VAL A 74 1.58 -0.35 -9.19
N PHE A 75 0.86 -1.28 -8.57
CA PHE A 75 -0.07 -0.98 -7.47
C PHE A 75 0.35 -1.66 -6.18
N ILE A 76 0.69 -0.87 -5.17
CA ILE A 76 1.00 -1.34 -3.81
C ILE A 76 -0.29 -1.32 -2.98
N MET A 77 -0.84 -2.49 -2.69
CA MET A 77 -2.14 -2.58 -2.03
C MET A 77 -2.06 -2.49 -0.51
N SER A 78 -3.14 -1.99 0.09
CA SER A 78 -3.43 -2.17 1.51
C SER A 78 -4.06 -3.55 1.80
N LYS A 79 -4.13 -3.94 3.08
CA LYS A 79 -4.85 -5.16 3.52
C LYS A 79 -6.38 -4.92 3.57
N SER A 80 -6.98 -4.69 2.41
CA SER A 80 -8.40 -4.35 2.31
C SER A 80 -9.07 -5.03 1.13
N SER A 81 -10.30 -5.51 1.31
CA SER A 81 -11.15 -5.95 0.20
C SER A 81 -11.39 -4.83 -0.82
N PHE A 82 -11.43 -3.57 -0.36
CA PHE A 82 -11.59 -2.40 -1.22
C PHE A 82 -10.43 -2.25 -2.21
N SER A 83 -9.18 -2.45 -1.75
CA SER A 83 -8.00 -2.43 -2.62
C SER A 83 -7.86 -3.72 -3.44
N TYR A 84 -8.32 -4.86 -2.90
CA TYR A 84 -8.15 -6.16 -3.54
C TYR A 84 -8.94 -6.31 -4.86
N LEU A 85 -10.20 -5.88 -4.88
CA LEU A 85 -11.05 -6.02 -6.07
C LEU A 85 -10.49 -5.32 -7.32
N PRO A 86 -10.19 -4.00 -7.31
CA PRO A 86 -9.62 -3.34 -8.47
C PRO A 86 -8.21 -3.84 -8.80
N ALA A 87 -7.46 -4.37 -7.83
CA ALA A 87 -6.16 -5.01 -8.12
C ALA A 87 -6.31 -6.30 -8.94
N VAL A 88 -7.37 -7.08 -8.72
CA VAL A 88 -7.67 -8.27 -9.55
C VAL A 88 -8.08 -7.88 -10.96
N LEU A 89 -8.65 -6.68 -11.14
CA LEU A 89 -9.08 -6.15 -12.44
C LEU A 89 -7.98 -5.39 -13.18
N ASN A 90 -6.81 -5.17 -12.57
CA ASN A 90 -5.66 -4.61 -13.24
C ASN A 90 -4.93 -5.74 -14.00
N PHE A 91 -5.09 -5.75 -15.33
CA PHE A 91 -4.57 -6.81 -16.19
C PHE A 91 -3.20 -6.50 -16.83
N HIS A 92 -2.68 -5.28 -16.65
CA HIS A 92 -1.43 -4.83 -17.28
C HIS A 92 -0.31 -4.53 -16.30
N GLY A 93 -0.65 -4.12 -15.07
CA GLY A 93 0.29 -3.68 -14.06
C GLY A 93 0.79 -4.79 -13.14
N VAL A 94 1.82 -4.45 -12.38
CA VAL A 94 2.35 -5.28 -11.30
C VAL A 94 1.58 -4.99 -10.01
N ILE A 95 0.95 -6.03 -9.46
CA ILE A 95 0.27 -5.93 -8.17
C ILE A 95 1.20 -6.35 -7.04
N VAL A 96 1.49 -5.44 -6.12
CA VAL A 96 2.35 -5.67 -4.96
C VAL A 96 1.45 -5.97 -3.75
N TYR A 97 1.48 -7.23 -3.31
CA TYR A 97 0.55 -7.79 -2.34
C TYR A 97 1.23 -8.08 -0.99
N HIS A 98 0.58 -7.64 0.10
CA HIS A 98 0.92 -8.03 1.46
C HIS A 98 -0.06 -9.11 1.97
N PRO A 99 0.42 -10.24 2.53
CA PRO A 99 -0.44 -11.27 3.12
C PRO A 99 -1.52 -10.75 4.07
N PHE A 100 -2.77 -11.08 3.76
CA PHE A 100 -3.91 -10.96 4.69
C PHE A 100 -4.92 -12.09 4.42
N TRP A 101 -6.16 -11.98 4.91
CA TRP A 101 -7.12 -13.09 4.86
C TRP A 101 -7.50 -13.52 3.43
N HIS A 102 -7.39 -12.63 2.43
CA HIS A 102 -7.63 -12.98 1.03
C HIS A 102 -6.39 -13.63 0.44
N LYS A 103 -6.52 -14.78 -0.21
CA LYS A 103 -5.39 -15.38 -0.94
C LYS A 103 -4.98 -14.46 -2.10
N PRO A 104 -3.68 -14.34 -2.43
CA PRO A 104 -3.27 -13.56 -3.60
C PRO A 104 -3.82 -14.18 -4.88
N SER A 105 -4.19 -13.34 -5.85
CA SER A 105 -4.53 -13.76 -7.20
C SER A 105 -3.28 -14.21 -7.95
N PRO A 106 -3.37 -15.14 -8.92
CA PRO A 106 -2.23 -15.48 -9.78
C PRO A 106 -1.57 -14.24 -10.39
N GLY A 107 -0.23 -14.17 -10.33
CA GLY A 107 0.56 -13.06 -10.86
C GLY A 107 0.87 -11.92 -9.87
N PHE A 108 0.20 -11.88 -8.70
CA PHE A 108 0.52 -10.89 -7.67
C PHE A 108 1.94 -11.12 -7.12
N GLN A 109 2.71 -10.04 -7.02
CA GLN A 109 4.06 -10.03 -6.47
C GLN A 109 3.98 -9.88 -4.95
N MET A 110 4.57 -10.84 -4.24
CA MET A 110 4.65 -10.80 -2.79
C MET A 110 5.74 -9.84 -2.36
N VAL A 111 5.46 -8.96 -1.40
CA VAL A 111 6.53 -8.18 -0.76
C VAL A 111 7.49 -9.12 -0.04
N ASN A 112 8.80 -8.86 -0.11
CA ASN A 112 9.82 -9.67 0.54
C ASN A 112 9.53 -9.84 2.05
N ARG A 113 9.84 -11.02 2.61
CA ARG A 113 9.70 -11.35 4.03
C ARG A 113 10.39 -10.34 4.96
N THR A 114 11.48 -9.71 4.54
CA THR A 114 12.16 -8.67 5.32
C THR A 114 11.24 -7.47 5.56
N PHE A 115 10.60 -6.93 4.53
CA PHE A 115 9.63 -5.83 4.65
C PHE A 115 8.39 -6.23 5.43
N GLN A 116 7.90 -7.47 5.25
CA GLN A 116 6.78 -7.98 6.06
C GLN A 116 7.12 -7.93 7.56
N ARG A 117 8.35 -8.31 7.94
CA ARG A 117 8.81 -8.26 9.34
C ARG A 117 9.03 -6.84 9.83
N ALA A 118 9.59 -5.96 9.00
CA ALA A 118 9.79 -4.55 9.32
C ALA A 118 8.45 -3.85 9.61
N ALA A 119 7.46 -4.03 8.74
CA ALA A 119 6.10 -3.52 8.92
C ALA A 119 5.45 -4.05 10.20
N ALA A 120 5.57 -5.35 10.48
CA ALA A 120 5.01 -5.95 11.69
C ALA A 120 5.65 -5.38 12.97
N ASN A 121 6.96 -5.14 12.97
CA ASN A 121 7.65 -4.54 14.11
C ASN A 121 7.21 -3.08 14.34
N ARG A 122 7.08 -2.31 13.25
CA ARG A 122 6.71 -0.90 13.32
C ARG A 122 5.25 -0.71 13.74
N LEU A 123 4.37 -1.61 13.31
CA LEU A 123 2.98 -1.66 13.79
C LEU A 123 2.91 -1.85 15.31
N LYS A 124 3.73 -2.74 15.89
CA LYS A 124 3.77 -2.93 17.36
C LYS A 124 4.13 -1.62 18.08
N VAL A 125 5.13 -0.90 17.57
CA VAL A 125 5.53 0.40 18.13
C VAL A 125 4.41 1.44 18.05
N LEU A 126 3.65 1.47 16.94
CA LEU A 126 2.51 2.39 16.79
C LEU A 126 1.37 2.02 17.76
N GLN A 127 1.12 0.73 17.95
CA GLN A 127 0.11 0.25 18.92
C GLN A 127 0.45 0.63 20.36
N GLU A 128 1.73 0.68 20.72
CA GLU A 128 2.18 1.14 22.04
C GLU A 128 2.01 2.67 22.22
N LYS A 129 2.09 3.44 21.14
CA LYS A 129 1.98 4.91 21.17
C LYS A 129 0.56 5.42 21.09
N CYS A 130 -0.34 4.69 20.43
CA CYS A 130 -1.75 5.04 20.29
C CYS A 130 -2.62 3.83 20.67
N PRO A 131 -2.80 3.55 21.98
CA PRO A 131 -3.71 2.51 22.42
C PRO A 131 -5.13 2.93 22.04
N SER A 132 -5.80 2.09 21.24
CA SER A 132 -7.19 2.23 20.80
C SER A 132 -8.18 2.30 21.95
#